data_AF-A0A1H6YX73-F1
#
_entry.id   AF-A0A1H6YX73-F1
#
_cell.length_a   1.000
_cell.length_b   1.000
_cell.length_c   1.000
_cell.angle_alpha   90.00
_cell.angle_beta   90.00
_cell.angle_gamma   90.00
#
_symmetry.space_group_name_H-M   'P 1'
#
loop_
_entity.id
_entity.type
_entity.pdbx_description
1 polymer ?
#
loop_
_entity_poly.entity_id
_entity_poly.type
_entity_poly.pdbx_seq_one_letter_code
_entity_poly.pdbx_strand_id
1 'polypeptide(L)' 'MSVRSSPEQREYLRRRNALWVRLRTLSEASPEFEEVLAELGALTGWDRARLLAGLGLSGERT' A
#
# COMPACT_ATOMS: atom_id res chain seq x y z
N MET A 1 14.56 25.98 2.17
CA MET A 1 13.16 26.02 2.64
C MET A 1 12.77 24.59 3.02
N SER A 2 12.91 24.21 4.29
CA SER A 2 12.49 22.87 4.74
C SER A 2 11.01 22.91 5.06
N VAL A 3 10.18 22.42 4.13
CA VAL A 3 8.77 22.13 4.39
C VAL A 3 8.73 21.05 5.46
N ARG A 4 8.50 21.43 6.73
CA ARG A 4 8.19 20.45 7.77
C ARG A 4 6.86 19.83 7.37
N SER A 5 6.85 18.56 7.02
CA SER A 5 5.62 17.82 6.79
C SER A 5 4.71 17.93 8.02
N SER A 6 3.48 18.36 7.81
CA SER A 6 2.46 18.46 8.85
C SER A 6 2.34 17.12 9.59
N PRO A 7 1.98 17.12 10.89
CA PRO A 7 1.80 15.88 11.66
C PRO A 7 0.85 14.88 10.96
N GLU A 8 -0.18 15.37 10.29
CA GLU A 8 -1.11 14.56 9.48
C GLU A 8 -0.43 13.88 8.29
N GLN A 9 0.47 14.58 7.60
CA GLN A 9 1.24 14.00 6.50
C GLN A 9 2.19 12.90 7.00
N ARG A 10 2.79 13.09 8.18
CA ARG A 10 3.63 12.07 8.81
C ARG A 10 2.83 10.85 9.23
N GLU A 11 1.63 11.05 9.79
CA GLU A 11 0.70 9.97 10.14
C GLU A 11 0.30 9.15 8.90
N TYR A 12 -0.11 9.85 7.83
CA TYR A 12 -0.46 9.24 6.55
C TYR A 12 0.69 8.38 6.00
N LEU A 13 1.90 8.93 5.94
CA LEU A 13 3.07 8.19 5.44
C LEU A 13 3.40 6.97 6.31
N ARG A 14 3.24 7.07 7.64
CA ARG A 14 3.46 5.95 8.55
C ARG A 14 2.45 4.83 8.31
N ARG A 15 1.16 5.16 8.23
CA ARG A 15 0.10 4.17 7.95
C ARG A 15 0.30 3.49 6.61
N ARG A 16 0.53 4.29 5.56
CA ARG A 16 0.79 3.78 4.21
C ARG A 16 1.99 2.83 4.19
N ASN A 17 3.10 3.21 4.83
CA ASN A 17 4.28 2.35 4.88
C ASN A 17 4.04 1.07 5.69
N ALA A 18 3.30 1.13 6.80
CA ALA A 18 2.96 -0.05 7.58
C ALA A 18 2.12 -1.05 6.77
N LEU A 19 1.13 -0.57 6.01
CA LEU A 19 0.32 -1.39 5.11
C LEU A 19 1.15 -2.02 3.99
N TRP A 20 2.07 -1.25 3.39
CA TRP A 20 3.00 -1.79 2.38
C TRP A 20 3.92 -2.89 2.93
N VAL A 21 4.46 -2.71 4.13
CA VAL A 21 5.27 -3.73 4.79
C VAL A 21 4.44 -4.99 5.02
N ARG A 22 3.21 -4.83 5.55
CA ARG A 22 2.32 -5.95 5.84
C ARG A 22 1.94 -6.72 4.57
N LEU A 23 1.61 -6.04 3.47
CA LEU A 23 1.35 -6.69 2.18
C LEU A 23 2.52 -7.53 1.69
N ARG A 24 3.76 -7.04 1.83
CA ARG A 24 4.96 -7.78 1.39
C ARG A 24 5.29 -9.00 2.26
N THR A 25 4.76 -9.04 3.48
CA THR A 25 4.96 -10.18 4.40
C THR A 25 3.86 -11.23 4.30
N LEU A 26 2.69 -10.85 3.77
CA LEU A 26 1.56 -11.76 3.61
C LEU A 26 1.70 -12.56 2.32
N SER A 27 1.14 -13.76 2.32
CA SER A 27 0.99 -14.56 1.11
C SER A 27 -0.14 -13.98 0.26
N GLU A 28 0.06 -13.86 -1.05
CA GLU A 28 -0.96 -13.40 -2.00
C GLU A 28 -2.24 -14.26 -1.98
N ALA A 29 -2.13 -15.51 -1.55
CA ALA A 29 -3.25 -16.44 -1.43
C ALA A 29 -4.03 -16.30 -0.10
N SER A 30 -3.58 -15.43 0.81
CA SER A 30 -4.19 -15.27 2.13
C SER A 30 -5.34 -14.25 2.07
N PRO A 31 -6.46 -14.48 2.78
CA PRO A 31 -7.54 -13.51 2.85
C PRO A 31 -7.09 -12.17 3.48
N GLU A 32 -6.15 -12.21 4.42
CA GLU A 32 -5.54 -11.02 5.02
C GLU A 32 -4.81 -10.15 3.99
N PHE A 33 -4.28 -10.74 2.91
CA PHE A 33 -3.65 -9.98 1.83
C PHE A 33 -4.66 -9.08 1.12
N GLU A 34 -5.85 -9.61 0.79
CA GLU A 34 -6.92 -8.82 0.17
C GLU A 34 -7.47 -7.75 1.12
N GLU A 35 -7.58 -8.05 2.42
CA GLU A 35 -7.98 -7.06 3.43
C GLU A 35 -7.02 -5.87 3.51
N VAL A 36 -5.71 -6.15 3.58
CA VAL A 36 -4.69 -5.08 3.63
C VAL A 36 -4.62 -4.33 2.30
N LEU A 37 -4.87 -4.99 1.16
CA LEU A 37 -5.01 -4.36 -0.14
C LEU A 37 -6.18 -3.37 -0.17
N ALA A 38 -7.34 -3.77 0.34
CA ALA A 38 -8.51 -2.91 0.43
C ALA A 38 -8.27 -1.71 1.37
N GLU A 39 -7.64 -1.92 2.52
CA GLU A 39 -7.28 -0.86 3.46
C GLU A 39 -6.30 0.15 2.84
N LEU A 40 -5.28 -0.35 2.12
CA LEU A 40 -4.32 0.50 1.43
C LEU A 40 -4.96 1.26 0.26
N GLY A 41 -5.88 0.64 -0.47
CA GLY A 41 -6.68 1.29 -1.51
C GLY A 41 -7.55 2.40 -0.94
N ALA A 42 -8.25 2.16 0.17
CA ALA A 42 -9.04 3.18 0.85
C ALA A 42 -8.18 4.36 1.36
N LEU A 43 -6.98 4.07 1.86
CA LEU A 43 -6.06 5.09 2.35
C LEU A 43 -5.48 5.95 1.22
N THR A 44 -5.12 5.34 0.09
CA THR A 44 -4.39 6.02 -1.00
C THR A 44 -5.26 6.49 -2.16
N GLY A 45 -6.50 6.00 -2.23
CA GLY A 45 -7.38 6.15 -3.38
C GLY A 45 -6.94 5.36 -4.61
N TRP A 46 -6.04 4.37 -4.44
CA TRP A 46 -5.55 3.54 -5.55
C TRP A 46 -6.43 2.31 -5.75
N ASP A 47 -6.62 1.94 -7.01
CA ASP A 47 -7.28 0.69 -7.36
C ASP A 47 -6.37 -0.52 -7.14
N ARG A 48 -6.98 -1.70 -7.10
CA ARG A 48 -6.29 -2.97 -6.86
C ARG A 48 -5.17 -3.24 -7.87
N ALA A 49 -5.36 -2.94 -9.16
CA ALA A 49 -4.36 -3.22 -10.18
C ALA A 49 -3.11 -2.36 -9.97
N ARG A 50 -3.30 -1.07 -9.63
CA ARG A 50 -2.19 -0.17 -9.29
C ARG A 50 -1.44 -0.62 -8.04
N LEU A 51 -2.13 -1.13 -7.03
CA LEU A 51 -1.51 -1.65 -5.81
C LEU A 51 -0.69 -2.92 -6.08
N LEU A 52 -1.23 -3.86 -6.86
CA LEU A 52 -0.52 -5.05 -7.30
C LEU A 52 0.71 -4.73 -8.16
N ALA A 53 0.62 -3.69 -9.00
CA ALA A 53 1.78 -3.19 -9.75
C ALA A 53 2.89 -2.67 -8.83
N GLY A 54 2.53 -2.00 -7.73
CA GLY A 54 3.48 -1.59 -6.69
C GLY A 54 4.16 -2.76 -5.95
N LEU A 55 3.60 -3.97 -6.03
CA LEU A 55 4.18 -5.21 -5.51
C LEU A 55 5.00 -5.97 -6.57
N GLY A 56 4.99 -5.53 -7.84
CA GLY A 56 5.57 -6.29 -8.95
C GLY A 56 4.74 -7.51 -9.35
N LEU A 57 3.48 -7.58 -8.93
CA LEU A 57 2.55 -8.67 -9.18
C LEU A 57 1.59 -8.38 -10.34
N SER A 58 1.61 -7.15 -10.87
CA SER A 58 0.96 -6.85 -12.14
C SER A 58 1.63 -7.67 -13.23
N GLY A 59 0.87 -8.53 -13.91
CA GLY A 59 1.32 -9.50 -14.88
C GLY A 59 1.94 -8.94 -16.18
N GLU A 60 2.66 -7.82 -16.14
CA GLU A 60 3.66 -7.48 -17.16
C GLU A 60 4.92 -8.31 -16.93
N ARG A 61 4.79 -9.62 -17.18
CA ARG A 61 5.88 -10.41 -17.76
C ARG A 61 5.57 -10.54 -19.25
N THR A 62 5.78 -9.48 -20.01
CA THR A 62 5.85 -9.55 -21.48
C THR A 62 6.96 -8.65 -21.98
#